data_AF-A0A6I6MG29-F1
#
_entry.id   AF-A0A6I6MG29-F1
#
_cell.length_a   1.000
_cell.length_b   1.000
_cell.length_c   1.000
_cell.angle_alpha   90.00
_cell.angle_beta   90.00
_cell.angle_gamma   90.00
#
_symmetry.space_group_name_H-M   'P 1'
#
loop_
_entity.id
_entity.type
_entity.pdbx_description
1 polymer ?
#
loop_
_entity_poly.entity_id
_entity_poly.type
_entity_poly.pdbx_seq_one_letter_code
_entity_poly.pdbx_strand_id
1 'polypeptide(L)' 'MLKGDVIIRLRDGDVTLKPGEIFVVPKGVEHAPFAEAEAHVLLIEPTGTPNTGDAATAARHEI' A
#
# COMPACT_ATOMS: atom_id res chain seq x y z
N MET A 1 7.60 5.52 -0.57
CA MET A 1 6.98 6.42 -1.58
C MET A 1 8.01 6.85 -2.60
N LEU A 2 7.72 6.73 -3.90
CA LEU A 2 8.64 7.13 -4.98
C LEU A 2 8.28 8.50 -5.59
N LYS A 3 6.99 8.78 -5.80
CA LYS A 3 6.48 10.06 -6.34
C LYS A 3 5.06 10.32 -5.82
N GLY A 4 4.72 11.60 -5.61
CA GLY A 4 3.40 12.00 -5.11
C GLY A 4 3.19 11.67 -3.62
N ASP A 5 1.96 11.86 -3.16
CA ASP A 5 1.57 11.67 -1.77
C ASP A 5 0.50 10.57 -1.68
N VAL A 6 0.57 9.74 -0.64
CA VAL A 6 -0.42 8.69 -0.36
C VAL A 6 -0.84 8.76 1.10
N ILE A 7 -2.15 8.62 1.33
CA ILE A 7 -2.74 8.51 2.66
C ILE A 7 -3.01 7.02 2.93
N ILE A 8 -2.41 6.47 3.96
CA ILE A 8 -2.77 5.16 4.50
C ILE A 8 -3.89 5.40 5.50
N ARG A 9 -5.14 5.12 5.09
CA ARG A 9 -6.29 5.24 5.98
C ARG A 9 -6.33 4.07 6.94
N LEU A 10 -6.41 4.34 8.24
CA LEU A 10 -6.53 3.33 9.29
C LEU A 10 -7.77 3.62 10.13
N ARG A 11 -8.20 2.62 10.91
CA ARG A 11 -9.34 2.80 11.84
C ARG A 11 -9.08 3.86 12.91
N ASP A 12 -7.82 3.96 13.37
CA ASP A 12 -7.42 4.81 14.49
C ASP A 12 -6.75 6.12 14.05
N GLY A 13 -6.75 6.42 12.74
CA GLY A 13 -6.21 7.66 12.19
C GLY A 13 -5.36 7.45 10.94
N ASP A 14 -5.34 8.46 10.09
CA ASP A 14 -4.66 8.40 8.80
C ASP A 14 -3.17 8.74 8.91
N VAL A 15 -2.36 8.10 8.07
CA VAL A 15 -0.94 8.41 7.91
C VAL A 15 -0.69 8.92 6.49
N THR A 16 -0.20 10.15 6.36
CA THR A 16 0.20 10.70 5.06
C THR A 16 1.68 10.43 4.81
N LEU A 17 2.00 9.85 3.65
CA LEU A 17 3.35 9.58 3.20
C LEU A 17 3.71 10.46 2.01
N LYS A 18 4.87 11.10 2.11
CA LYS A 18 5.51 11.94 1.08
C LYS A 18 6.64 11.19 0.39
N PRO A 19 7.14 11.67 -0.77
CA PRO A 19 8.27 11.03 -1.45
C PRO A 19 9.48 10.82 -0.52
N GLY A 20 10.06 9.62 -0.58
CA GLY A 20 11.16 9.20 0.31
C GLY A 20 10.73 8.58 1.64
N GLU A 21 9.47 8.73 2.05
CA GLU A 21 8.98 8.16 3.30
C GLU A 21 8.54 6.70 3.13
N ILE A 22 8.58 5.96 4.24
CA ILE A 22 8.17 4.56 4.36
C ILE A 22 7.28 4.38 5.57
N PHE A 23 6.29 3.50 5.45
CA PHE A 23 5.42 3.09 6.54
C PHE A 23 5.28 1.58 6.53
N VAL A 24 5.34 0.98 7.72
CA VAL A 24 5.11 -0.45 7.91
C VAL A 24 3.72 -0.60 8.52
N VAL A 25 2.81 -1.24 7.79
CA VAL A 25 1.51 -1.61 8.34
C VAL A 25 1.71 -2.75 9.34
N PRO A 26 1.32 -2.58 10.62
CA PRO A 26 1.46 -3.65 11.60
C PRO A 26 0.59 -4.86 11.23
N LYS A 27 1.03 -6.06 11.60
CA LYS A 27 0.30 -7.30 11.30
C LYS A 27 -1.12 -7.26 11.86
N GLY A 28 -2.10 -7.58 11.02
CA GLY A 28 -3.51 -7.64 11.41
C GLY A 28 -4.21 -6.28 11.44
N VAL A 29 -3.52 -5.19 11.11
CA VAL A 29 -4.13 -3.86 11.01
C VAL A 29 -4.79 -3.70 9.65
N GLU A 30 -6.09 -3.40 9.67
CA GLU A 30 -6.84 -3.03 8.48
C GLU A 30 -6.38 -1.63 8.01
N HIS A 31 -6.11 -1.52 6.72
CA HIS A 31 -5.64 -0.29 6.09
C HIS A 31 -6.20 -0.16 4.69
N ALA A 32 -6.31 1.09 4.21
CA ALA A 32 -6.75 1.40 2.84
C ALA A 32 -5.89 2.53 2.26
N PRO A 33 -4.92 2.22 1.39
CA PRO A 33 -4.15 3.24 0.67
C PRO A 33 -5.06 4.09 -0.23
N PHE A 34 -4.90 5.41 -0.17
CA PHE A 34 -5.64 6.38 -0.99
C PHE A 34 -4.71 7.47 -1.50
N ALA A 35 -4.86 7.85 -2.76
CA ALA A 35 -4.15 8.97 -3.36
C ALA A 35 -5.15 9.91 -4.05
N GLU A 36 -5.06 11.21 -3.77
CA GLU A 36 -5.90 12.22 -4.41
C GLU A 36 -5.44 12.52 -5.85
N ALA A 37 -4.14 12.41 -6.10
CA ALA A 37 -3.51 12.54 -7.41
C ALA A 37 -2.66 11.31 -7.72
N GLU A 38 -2.16 11.19 -8.96
CA GLU A 38 -1.28 10.08 -9.36
C GLU A 38 -0.04 10.03 -8.45
N ALA A 39 0.18 8.85 -7.86
CA ALA A 39 1.31 8.57 -6.98
C ALA A 39 1.98 7.25 -7.38
N HIS A 40 3.29 7.18 -7.19
CA HIS A 40 4.09 5.99 -7.47
C HIS A 40 4.57 5.40 -6.16
N VAL A 41 4.14 4.17 -5.90
CA VAL A 41 4.38 3.46 -4.64
C VAL A 41 5.20 2.20 -4.90
N LEU A 42 6.08 1.88 -3.96
CA LEU A 42 6.70 0.56 -3.88
C LEU A 42 6.03 -0.18 -2.73
N LEU A 43 5.34 -1.27 -3.05
CA LEU A 43 4.76 -2.16 -2.06
C LEU A 43 5.68 -3.36 -1.87
N ILE A 44 5.93 -3.71 -0.61
CA ILE A 44 6.58 -4.95 -0.23
C ILE A 44 5.53 -5.75 0.53
N GLU A 45 4.99 -6.78 -0.10
CA GLU A 45 3.93 -7.61 0.45
C GLU A 45 4.23 -9.10 0.23
N PRO A 46 3.61 -10.01 1.00
CA PRO A 46 3.73 -11.44 0.74
C PRO A 46 3.21 -11.78 -0.64
N THR A 47 3.92 -12.64 -1.37
CA THR A 47 3.47 -13.10 -2.69
C THR A 47 2.09 -13.75 -2.61
N GLY A 48 1.28 -13.54 -3.64
CA GLY A 48 -0.10 -14.04 -3.68
C GLY A 48 -1.10 -13.17 -2.92
N THR A 49 -0.67 -12.06 -2.31
CA THR A 49 -1.59 -11.07 -1.73
C THR A 49 -2.07 -10.13 -2.85
N PRO A 50 -3.39 -10.01 -3.09
CA PRO A 50 -3.91 -9.09 -4.09
C PRO A 50 -4.08 -7.69 -3.49
N ASN A 51 -3.36 -6.72 -4.04
CA ASN A 51 -3.45 -5.32 -3.62
C ASN A 51 -4.86 -4.71 -3.79
N THR A 52 -5.64 -5.14 -4.80
CA THR A 52 -6.99 -4.60 -5.07
C THR A 52 -8.11 -5.43 -4.42
N GLY A 53 -7.76 -6.52 -3.73
CA GLY A 53 -8.72 -7.52 -3.25
C GLY A 53 -9.22 -8.48 -4.34
N ASP A 54 -8.92 -8.24 -5.61
CA ASP A 54 -9.18 -9.20 -6.69
C ASP A 54 -8.04 -10.23 -6.75
N ALA A 55 -8.35 -11.48 -6.42
CA ALA A 55 -7.40 -12.59 -6.45
C ALA A 55 -6.72 -12.78 -7.81
N ALA A 56 -7.35 -12.37 -8.92
CA ALA A 56 -6.74 -12.46 -10.25
C ALA A 56 -5.58 -11.48 -10.46
N THR A 57 -5.48 -10.43 -9.63
CA THR A 57 -4.47 -9.37 -9.74
C THR A 57 -3.25 -9.58 -8.85
N ALA A 58 -3.24 -10.64 -8.03
CA ALA A 58 -2.11 -10.95 -7.16
C ALA A 58 -0.85 -11.25 -7.98
N ALA A 59 0.29 -10.69 -7.54
CA ALA A 59 1.59 -11.00 -8.14
C ALA A 59 1.89 -12.49 -8.02
N ARG A 60 2.23 -13.14 -9.13
CA ARG A 60 2.60 -14.56 -9.17
C ARG A 60 4.02 -14.76 -8.64
N HIS A 61 4.23 -15.88 -7.97
CA HIS A 61 5.58 -16.39 -7.72
C HIS A 61 6.09 -16.97 -9.03
N GLU A 62 7.10 -16.36 -9.63
CA GLU A 62 7.87 -16.96 -10.71
C GLU A 62 9.11 -17.62 -10.08
N ILE A 63 9.26 -18.93 -10.32
CA ILE A 63 10.38 -19.76 -9.83
C ILE A 63 11.44 -19.83 -10.92
#